data_AF-A0A960ZVF0-F1
#
_entry.id   AF-A0A960ZVF0-F1
#
_cell.length_a   1.000
_cell.length_b   1.000
_cell.length_c   1.000
_cell.angle_alpha   90.00
_cell.angle_beta   90.00
_cell.angle_gamma   90.00
#
_symmetry.space_group_name_H-M   'P 1'
#
loop_
_entity.id
_entity.type
_entity.pdbx_description
1 polymer ?
#
loop_
_entity_poly.entity_id
_entity_poly.type
_entity_poly.pdbx_seq_one_letter_code
_entity_poly.pdbx_strand_id
1 'polypeptide(L)'
;MADDPYLSLTPRERLELLDAAAQQRGLAPAILEKDYWVCKTLDAIFALPELGSHLVFKGGTSLSKVYGLIDRFSEDVDVSFHREFLGFGEDRDPEAATGKEQTRRIEALQQACQDCIRETLLPRLQDSLIGLLGDSQGWS
;
A
#
# COMPACT_ATOMS: atom_id res chain seq x y z
N MET A 1 10.37 -0.12 11.66
CA MET A 1 10.84 -0.70 10.39
C MET A 1 12.27 -1.17 10.63
N ALA A 2 12.50 -2.48 10.59
CA ALA A 2 13.83 -3.06 10.81
C ALA A 2 14.78 -2.71 9.66
N ASP A 3 16.09 -2.78 9.91
CA ASP A 3 17.12 -2.74 8.87
C ASP A 3 16.78 -3.76 7.78
N ASP A 4 16.39 -3.28 6.59
CA ASP A 4 16.20 -4.14 5.43
C ASP A 4 17.54 -4.25 4.68
N PRO A 5 18.21 -5.41 4.70
CA PRO A 5 19.48 -5.58 4.03
C PRO A 5 19.41 -5.31 2.53
N TYR A 6 18.26 -5.58 1.89
CA TYR A 6 18.08 -5.37 0.45
C TYR A 6 18.24 -3.89 0.06
N LEU A 7 17.79 -2.97 0.93
CA LEU A 7 17.89 -1.53 0.66
C LEU A 7 19.32 -1.01 0.76
N SER A 8 20.19 -1.71 1.48
CA SER A 8 21.61 -1.35 1.63
C SER A 8 22.50 -1.86 0.49
N LEU A 9 21.97 -2.70 -0.40
CA LEU A 9 22.74 -3.30 -1.49
C LEU A 9 22.98 -2.31 -2.64
N THR A 10 24.17 -2.40 -3.24
CA THR A 10 24.47 -1.71 -4.49
C THR A 10 23.56 -2.22 -5.62
N PRO A 11 23.35 -1.45 -6.71
CA PRO A 11 22.54 -1.89 -7.84
C PRO A 11 23.00 -3.25 -8.42
N ARG A 12 24.32 -3.48 -8.43
CA ARG A 12 24.89 -4.75 -8.89
C ARG A 12 24.53 -5.92 -7.97
N GLU A 13 24.68 -5.75 -6.66
CA GLU A 13 24.34 -6.80 -5.68
C GLU A 13 22.84 -7.09 -5.69
N ARG A 14 21.99 -6.08 -5.88
CA ARG A 14 20.53 -6.28 -6.06
C ARG A 14 20.24 -7.12 -7.30
N LEU A 15 20.87 -6.83 -8.43
CA LEU A 15 20.71 -7.61 -9.65
C LEU A 15 21.18 -9.06 -9.45
N GLU A 16 22.36 -9.27 -8.87
CA GLU A 16 22.90 -10.60 -8.60
C GLU A 16 21.98 -11.41 -7.66
N LEU A 17 21.42 -10.78 -6.64
CA LEU A 17 20.45 -11.39 -5.73
C LEU A 17 19.12 -11.73 -6.41
N LEU A 18 18.58 -10.79 -7.19
CA LEU A 18 17.33 -10.98 -7.94
C LEU A 18 17.48 -12.11 -8.97
N ASP A 19 18.60 -12.18 -9.69
CA ASP A 19 18.89 -13.23 -10.65
C ASP A 19 18.99 -14.61 -9.98
N ALA A 20 19.71 -14.70 -8.85
CA ALA A 20 19.80 -15.94 -8.09
C ALA A 20 18.43 -16.41 -7.57
N ALA A 21 17.63 -15.49 -7.03
CA ALA A 21 16.28 -15.78 -6.55
C ALA A 21 15.33 -16.16 -7.70
N ALA A 22 15.42 -15.46 -8.83
CA ALA A 22 14.65 -15.72 -10.04
C ALA A 22 14.89 -17.14 -10.57
N GLN A 23 16.15 -17.56 -10.66
CA GLN A 23 16.52 -18.91 -11.06
C GLN A 23 15.94 -19.98 -10.12
N GLN A 24 16.00 -19.75 -8.80
CA GLN A 24 15.44 -20.69 -7.81
C GLN A 24 13.91 -20.79 -7.87
N ARG A 25 13.24 -19.68 -8.19
CA ARG A 25 11.77 -19.60 -8.21
C ARG A 25 11.16 -19.88 -9.60
N GLY A 26 11.97 -19.93 -10.64
CA GLY A 26 11.48 -20.02 -12.03
C GLY A 26 10.69 -18.77 -12.46
N LEU A 27 11.01 -17.61 -11.91
CA LEU A 27 10.35 -16.32 -12.19
C LEU A 27 11.31 -15.37 -12.89
N ALA A 28 10.80 -14.32 -13.53
CA ALA A 28 11.64 -13.25 -14.06
C ALA A 28 12.14 -12.35 -12.90
N PRO A 29 13.41 -11.88 -12.92
CA PRO A 29 13.94 -10.97 -11.89
C PRO A 29 13.06 -9.73 -11.66
N ALA A 30 12.53 -9.16 -12.74
CA ALA A 30 11.62 -8.01 -12.68
C ALA A 30 10.32 -8.30 -11.91
N ILE A 31 9.82 -9.55 -11.92
CA ILE A 31 8.63 -9.93 -11.15
C ILE A 31 8.96 -9.93 -9.65
N LEU A 32 10.13 -10.45 -9.27
CA LEU A 32 10.58 -10.47 -7.87
C LEU A 32 10.84 -9.07 -7.34
N GLU A 33 11.45 -8.20 -8.15
CA GLU A 33 11.68 -6.81 -7.77
C GLU A 33 10.36 -6.07 -7.54
N LYS A 34 9.40 -6.21 -8.46
CA LYS A 34 8.07 -5.62 -8.27
C LYS A 34 7.37 -6.17 -7.02
N ASP A 35 7.45 -7.48 -6.78
CA ASP A 35 6.86 -8.12 -5.61
C ASP A 35 7.43 -7.58 -4.29
N TYR A 36 8.75 -7.37 -4.27
CA TYR A 36 9.44 -6.73 -3.15
C TYR A 36 8.89 -5.32 -2.91
N TRP A 37 8.78 -4.50 -3.95
CA TRP A 37 8.27 -3.13 -3.83
C TRP A 37 6.81 -3.04 -3.41
N VAL A 38 5.96 -3.95 -3.88
CA VAL A 38 4.57 -4.06 -3.41
C VAL A 38 4.53 -4.33 -1.92
N CYS A 39 5.31 -5.31 -1.44
CA CYS A 39 5.39 -5.64 -0.02
C CYS A 39 5.93 -4.46 0.81
N LYS A 40 6.94 -3.75 0.30
CA LYS A 40 7.52 -2.58 0.98
C LYS A 40 6.58 -1.39 1.04
N THR A 41 5.84 -1.14 -0.02
CA THR A 41 4.84 -0.08 -0.07
C THR A 41 3.72 -0.36 0.93
N LEU A 42 3.25 -1.61 1.00
CA LEU A 42 2.28 -2.04 2.01
C LEU A 42 2.82 -1.84 3.44
N ASP A 43 4.05 -2.30 3.71
CA ASP A 43 4.68 -2.11 5.03
C ASP A 43 4.76 -0.63 5.41
N ALA A 44 5.20 0.24 4.48
CA ALA A 44 5.27 1.68 4.71
C ALA A 44 3.88 2.29 4.98
N ILE A 45 2.85 1.95 4.19
CA ILE A 45 1.48 2.46 4.35
C ILE A 45 0.91 2.08 5.73
N PHE A 46 1.03 0.82 6.13
CA PHE A 46 0.46 0.33 7.38
C PHE A 46 1.30 0.69 8.62
N ALA A 47 2.57 1.07 8.44
CA ALA A 47 3.42 1.60 9.49
C ALA A 47 3.19 3.10 9.77
N LEU A 48 2.43 3.81 8.93
CA LEU A 48 2.15 5.24 9.15
C LEU A 48 1.40 5.47 10.48
N PRO A 49 1.97 6.26 11.41
CA PRO A 49 1.32 6.57 12.67
C PRO A 49 -0.06 7.21 12.42
N GLU A 50 -1.04 6.83 13.24
CA GLU A 50 -2.42 7.37 13.22
C GLU A 50 -3.21 7.13 11.93
N LEU A 51 -2.61 6.55 10.88
CA LEU A 51 -3.29 6.21 9.62
C LEU A 51 -3.40 4.71 9.43
N GLY A 52 -2.32 3.96 9.68
CA GLY A 52 -2.25 2.53 9.36
C GLY A 52 -3.34 1.70 10.02
N SER A 53 -3.73 2.03 11.26
CA SER A 53 -4.82 1.36 12.00
C SER A 53 -6.22 1.63 11.44
N HIS A 54 -6.37 2.63 10.56
CA HIS A 54 -7.62 2.98 9.92
C HIS A 54 -7.70 2.54 8.46
N LEU A 55 -6.69 1.83 7.98
CA LEU A 55 -6.65 1.25 6.64
C LEU A 55 -6.99 -0.24 6.68
N VAL A 56 -7.57 -0.72 5.59
CA VAL A 56 -7.89 -2.14 5.37
C VAL A 56 -7.25 -2.56 4.06
N PHE A 57 -6.42 -3.59 4.12
CA PHE A 57 -5.85 -4.22 2.94
C PHE A 57 -6.84 -5.23 2.36
N LYS A 58 -7.11 -5.14 1.06
CA LYS A 58 -8.13 -5.94 0.39
C LYS A 58 -7.66 -6.38 -1.00
N GLY A 59 -8.57 -6.96 -1.79
CA GLY A 59 -8.33 -7.29 -3.18
C GLY A 59 -7.48 -8.53 -3.42
N GLY A 60 -7.06 -8.73 -4.67
CA GLY A 60 -6.34 -9.93 -5.10
C GLY A 60 -5.00 -10.12 -4.41
N THR A 61 -4.33 -9.03 -4.05
CA THR A 61 -3.03 -9.05 -3.38
C THR A 61 -3.18 -9.50 -1.93
N SER A 62 -4.27 -9.15 -1.24
CA SER A 62 -4.54 -9.72 0.09
C SER A 62 -4.80 -11.24 0.04
N LEU A 63 -5.48 -11.71 -1.00
CA LEU A 63 -5.75 -13.15 -1.20
C LEU A 63 -4.48 -13.94 -1.47
N SER A 64 -3.51 -13.39 -2.22
CA SER A 64 -2.22 -14.06 -2.45
C SER A 64 -1.25 -13.90 -1.27
N LYS A 65 -1.12 -12.70 -0.69
CA LYS A 65 -0.10 -12.39 0.32
C LYS A 65 -0.46 -12.76 1.75
N VAL A 66 -1.74 -12.65 2.13
CA VAL A 66 -2.18 -12.93 3.51
C VAL A 66 -2.78 -14.32 3.61
N TYR A 67 -3.65 -14.67 2.67
CA TYR A 67 -4.42 -15.91 2.74
C TYR A 67 -3.83 -17.07 1.91
N GLY A 68 -2.88 -16.81 1.01
CA GLY A 68 -2.27 -17.85 0.15
C GLY A 68 -3.28 -18.58 -0.74
N LEU A 69 -4.41 -17.95 -1.05
CA LEU A 69 -5.53 -18.59 -1.75
C LEU A 69 -5.35 -18.62 -3.28
N ILE A 70 -4.46 -17.77 -3.80
CA ILE A 70 -4.12 -17.72 -5.23
C ILE A 70 -2.62 -17.59 -5.39
N ASP A 71 -2.05 -18.33 -6.35
CA ASP A 71 -0.63 -18.29 -6.69
C ASP A 71 -0.43 -17.52 -8.00
N ARG A 72 -0.60 -16.20 -7.92
CA ARG A 72 -0.33 -15.28 -9.02
C ARG A 72 0.36 -14.03 -8.51
N PHE A 73 1.26 -13.50 -9.31
CA PHE A 73 1.78 -12.15 -9.09
C PHE A 73 0.63 -11.14 -9.23
N SER A 74 0.56 -10.18 -8.30
CA SER A 74 -0.42 -9.11 -8.29
C SER A 74 0.33 -7.80 -8.00
N GLU A 75 0.41 -6.96 -9.02
CA GLU A 75 1.12 -5.66 -8.94
C GLU A 75 0.31 -4.62 -8.15
N ASP A 76 -1.01 -4.76 -8.15
CA ASP A 76 -1.92 -3.77 -7.58
C ASP A 76 -1.96 -3.85 -6.04
N VAL A 77 -2.15 -2.70 -5.40
CA VAL A 77 -2.36 -2.59 -3.95
C VAL A 77 -3.73 -1.97 -3.70
N ASP A 78 -4.69 -2.80 -3.28
CA ASP A 78 -6.03 -2.34 -2.93
C ASP A 78 -6.12 -2.03 -1.43
N VAL A 79 -6.27 -0.75 -1.09
CA VAL A 79 -6.40 -0.27 0.29
C VAL A 79 -7.65 0.61 0.42
N SER A 80 -8.39 0.46 1.51
CA SER A 80 -9.55 1.30 1.83
C SER A 80 -9.49 1.85 3.25
N PHE A 81 -10.04 3.04 3.47
CA PHE A 81 -10.20 3.62 4.80
C PHE A 81 -11.45 3.08 5.52
N HIS A 82 -11.37 2.95 6.84
CA HIS A 82 -12.55 2.88 7.69
C HIS A 82 -13.35 4.18 7.56
N ARG A 83 -14.64 4.07 7.21
CA ARG A 83 -15.52 5.25 7.03
C ARG A 83 -15.64 6.12 8.28
N GLU A 84 -15.61 5.51 9.46
CA GLU A 84 -15.67 6.21 10.75
C GLU A 84 -14.50 7.16 10.95
N PHE A 85 -13.30 6.74 10.54
CA PHE A 85 -12.09 7.58 10.58
C PHE A 85 -12.25 8.84 9.72
N LEU A 86 -12.95 8.72 8.59
CA LEU A 86 -13.28 9.86 7.71
C LEU A 86 -14.45 10.72 8.23
N GLY A 87 -14.97 10.43 9.44
CA GLY A 87 -16.10 11.14 10.04
C GLY A 87 -17.47 10.69 9.53
N PHE A 88 -17.57 9.48 8.97
CA PHE A 88 -18.81 8.86 8.49
C PHE A 88 -19.21 7.67 9.36
N GLY A 89 -19.40 7.91 10.65
CA GLY A 89 -20.06 6.98 11.59
C GLY A 89 -21.60 7.02 11.47
N GLU A 90 -22.29 6.47 12.46
CA GLU A 90 -23.75 6.19 12.42
C GLU A 90 -24.62 7.31 11.80
N ASP A 91 -24.51 8.54 12.29
CA ASP A 91 -25.35 9.67 11.83
C ASP A 91 -25.13 10.06 10.36
N ARG A 92 -23.94 9.77 9.84
CA ARG A 92 -23.49 10.13 8.49
C ARG A 92 -23.31 8.91 7.59
N ASP A 93 -23.65 7.71 8.07
CA ASP A 93 -23.48 6.46 7.33
C ASP A 93 -24.32 6.50 6.04
N PRO A 94 -23.70 6.35 4.84
CA PRO A 94 -24.45 6.27 3.60
C PRO A 94 -25.40 5.06 3.54
N GLU A 95 -25.10 3.97 4.25
CA GLU A 95 -25.95 2.76 4.28
C GLU A 95 -27.22 2.97 5.11
N ALA A 96 -27.22 3.93 6.05
CA ALA A 96 -28.38 4.29 6.84
C ALA A 96 -29.37 5.22 6.12
N ALA A 97 -29.04 5.68 4.90
CA ALA A 97 -29.88 6.57 4.10
C ALA A 97 -30.32 5.90 2.79
N THR A 98 -31.31 6.51 2.11
CA THR A 98 -31.78 6.03 0.80
C THR A 98 -31.97 7.19 -0.19
N GLY A 99 -31.99 6.85 -1.48
CA GLY A 99 -32.25 7.81 -2.56
C GLY A 99 -31.22 8.95 -2.61
N LYS A 100 -31.70 10.19 -2.75
CA LYS A 100 -30.83 11.38 -2.90
C LYS A 100 -29.91 11.61 -1.71
N GLU A 101 -30.36 11.29 -0.49
CA GLU A 101 -29.55 11.50 0.71
C GLU A 101 -28.39 10.49 0.79
N GLN A 102 -28.62 9.24 0.40
CA GLN A 102 -27.55 8.24 0.27
C GLN A 102 -26.50 8.69 -0.73
N THR A 103 -26.91 9.12 -1.93
CA THR A 103 -25.98 9.64 -2.95
C THR A 103 -25.15 10.80 -2.42
N ARG A 104 -25.78 11.78 -1.76
CA ARG A 104 -25.09 12.92 -1.14
C ARG A 104 -24.04 12.48 -0.11
N ARG A 105 -24.37 11.48 0.72
CA ARG A 105 -23.43 10.94 1.73
C ARG A 105 -22.26 10.20 1.08
N ILE A 106 -22.49 9.43 0.02
CA ILE A 106 -21.43 8.75 -0.75
C ILE A 106 -20.47 9.78 -1.36
N GLU A 107 -21.00 10.82 -2.01
CA GLU A 107 -20.20 11.89 -2.61
C GLU A 107 -19.36 12.61 -1.55
N ALA A 108 -19.95 12.93 -0.40
CA ALA A 108 -19.22 13.54 0.71
C ALA A 108 -18.13 12.62 1.28
N LEU A 109 -18.38 11.30 1.40
CA LEU A 109 -17.40 10.33 1.86
C LEU A 109 -16.24 10.20 0.85
N GLN A 110 -16.56 10.19 -0.44
CA GLN A 110 -15.55 10.17 -1.50
C GLN A 110 -14.67 11.42 -1.45
N GLN A 111 -15.26 12.61 -1.25
CA GLN A 111 -14.51 13.85 -1.09
C GLN A 111 -13.59 13.81 0.14
N ALA A 112 -14.13 13.43 1.31
CA ALA A 112 -13.34 13.31 2.53
C ALA A 112 -12.18 12.32 2.39
N CYS A 113 -12.39 11.20 1.68
CA CYS A 113 -11.34 10.24 1.35
C CYS A 113 -10.25 10.86 0.46
N GLN A 114 -10.65 11.57 -0.60
CA GLN A 114 -9.71 12.24 -1.51
C GLN A 114 -8.87 13.31 -0.79
N ASP A 115 -9.50 14.10 0.09
CA ASP A 115 -8.83 15.12 0.87
C ASP A 115 -7.84 14.48 1.86
N CYS A 116 -8.28 13.44 2.59
CA CYS A 116 -7.39 12.66 3.47
C CYS A 116 -6.19 12.07 2.72
N ILE A 117 -6.40 11.55 1.49
CA ILE A 117 -5.31 11.01 0.67
C ILE A 117 -4.33 12.13 0.30
N ARG A 118 -4.83 13.24 -0.24
CA ARG A 118 -4.03 14.34 -0.76
C ARG A 118 -3.26 15.07 0.34
N GLU A 119 -3.92 15.33 1.45
CA GLU A 119 -3.43 16.23 2.49
C GLU A 119 -2.69 15.49 3.60
N THR A 120 -2.99 14.20 3.81
CA THR A 120 -2.44 13.42 4.93
C THR A 120 -1.68 12.19 4.47
N LEU A 121 -2.32 11.24 3.77
CA LEU A 121 -1.71 9.96 3.44
C LEU A 121 -0.49 10.12 2.53
N LEU A 122 -0.64 10.83 1.41
CA LEU A 122 0.41 10.93 0.40
C LEU A 122 1.66 11.66 0.93
N PRO A 123 1.56 12.83 1.61
CA PRO A 123 2.73 13.48 2.19
C PRO A 123 3.44 12.59 3.22
N ARG A 124 2.68 11.94 4.11
CA ARG A 124 3.26 11.06 5.14
C ARG A 124 3.95 9.84 4.56
N LEU A 125 3.35 9.23 3.53
CA LEU A 125 3.95 8.10 2.82
C LEU A 125 5.22 8.53 2.11
N GLN A 126 5.23 9.68 1.44
CA GLN A 126 6.42 10.23 0.80
C GLN A 126 7.54 10.47 1.81
N ASP A 127 7.25 11.13 2.93
CA ASP A 127 8.22 11.36 4.01
C ASP A 127 8.80 10.04 4.54
N SER A 128 7.94 9.03 4.75
CA SER A 128 8.36 7.70 5.21
C SER A 128 9.26 7.00 4.19
N LEU A 129 8.94 7.07 2.90
CA LEU A 129 9.71 6.42 1.84
C LEU A 129 11.05 7.15 1.61
N ILE A 130 11.07 8.48 1.68
CA ILE A 130 12.31 9.28 1.61
C ILE A 130 13.22 8.92 2.79
N GLY A 131 12.67 8.85 4.01
CA GLY A 131 13.44 8.43 5.18
C GLY A 131 13.98 7.01 5.08
N LEU A 132 13.28 6.12 4.38
CA LEU A 132 13.67 4.72 4.17
C LEU A 132 14.75 4.56 3.07
N LEU A 133 14.61 5.27 1.95
CA LEU A 133 15.47 5.11 0.78
C LEU A 133 16.70 6.02 0.78
N GLY A 134 16.68 7.10 1.58
CA GLY A 134 17.74 8.11 1.59
C GLY A 134 17.75 8.96 0.31
N ASP A 135 18.88 9.63 0.05
CA ASP A 135 19.07 10.39 -1.19
C ASP A 135 19.05 9.43 -2.40
N SER A 136 18.39 9.83 -3.48
CA SER A 136 18.01 9.03 -4.66
C SER A 136 19.14 8.38 -5.49
N GLN A 137 20.36 8.29 -4.96
CA GLN A 137 21.51 7.68 -5.60
C GLN A 137 21.40 6.14 -5.55
N GLY A 138 20.75 5.55 -6.55
CA GLY A 138 20.76 4.10 -6.76
C GLY A 138 19.39 3.43 -6.94
N TRP A 139 18.31 4.20 -7.01
CA TRP A 139 16.93 3.70 -7.19
C TRP A 139 16.26 4.25 -8.46
N SER A 140 17.05 4.48 -9.51
CA SER A 140 16.61 4.94 -10.84
C SER A 140 16.54 3.81 -11.86
#